data_AF-A0A3N5QP55-F1
#
_entry.id   AF-A0A3N5QP55-F1
#
_cell.length_a   1.000
_cell.length_b   1.000
_cell.length_c   1.000
_cell.angle_alpha   90.00
_cell.angle_beta   90.00
_cell.angle_gamma   90.00
#
_symmetry.space_group_name_H-M   'P 1'
#
loop_
_entity.id
_entity.type
_entity.pdbx_description
1 polymer ?
#
loop_
_entity_poly.entity_id
_entity_poly.type
_entity_poly.pdbx_seq_one_letter_code
_entity_poly.pdbx_strand_id
1 'polypeptide(L)'
;MNLIFGFFCAIPYIAHGAKWSRFVWAIKVALSWLGEAAAEAGISILQFFLAIAIAGVLLAHENETRWATVFIVHRLAGDRGIEFTELAMATVRSVTRGILGVALIPSLLAGLGWLAAGVLAAGLWTLLALLLSTAQLGVFLVSVPILIYVFFNADTATLVLLLVWSLAVGTIDNILKPILLGRGMDVPMAVIFVGTIGGFLSSGIVGLFVGSVVLVLGYKLLVAWLGDEPTTIKLL
;
A
#
# COMPACT_ATOMS: atom_id res chain seq x y z
N MET A 1 -65.13 50.00 0.19
CA MET A 1 -65.35 48.88 1.14
C MET A 1 -65.33 47.58 0.36
N ASN A 2 -64.13 47.04 0.04
CA ASN A 2 -63.85 45.70 -0.52
C ASN A 2 -62.35 45.61 -0.89
N LEU A 3 -61.47 45.75 0.10
CA LEU A 3 -60.01 45.70 -0.09
C LEU A 3 -59.26 44.96 1.04
N ILE A 4 -59.97 44.09 1.78
CA ILE A 4 -59.40 43.40 2.96
C ILE A 4 -59.38 41.85 2.80
N PHE A 5 -59.92 41.28 1.72
CA PHE A 5 -60.04 39.82 1.57
C PHE A 5 -59.15 39.18 0.49
N GLY A 6 -57.99 39.78 0.18
CA GLY A 6 -57.09 39.27 -0.88
C GLY A 6 -55.69 38.88 -0.42
N PHE A 7 -55.35 39.01 0.88
CA PHE A 7 -53.96 38.94 1.35
C PHE A 7 -53.58 37.62 2.04
N PHE A 8 -54.39 36.57 1.93
CA PHE A 8 -54.19 35.35 2.72
C PHE A 8 -54.51 34.07 1.94
N CYS A 9 -53.89 33.84 0.77
CA CYS A 9 -53.92 32.52 0.14
C CYS A 9 -52.81 32.24 -0.89
N ALA A 10 -51.58 32.69 -0.66
CA ALA A 10 -50.46 32.27 -1.51
C ALA A 10 -49.11 32.44 -0.80
N ILE A 11 -48.75 31.46 0.04
CA ILE A 11 -47.42 31.03 0.51
C ILE A 11 -47.69 30.29 1.83
N PRO A 12 -47.77 28.95 1.82
CA PRO A 12 -46.59 28.17 2.20
C PRO A 12 -46.57 26.75 1.59
N TYR A 13 -46.21 26.60 0.31
CA TYR A 13 -46.06 25.25 -0.28
C TYR A 13 -44.77 25.01 -1.10
N ILE A 14 -43.90 26.02 -1.26
CA ILE A 14 -42.72 25.95 -2.16
C ILE A 14 -41.38 25.81 -1.41
N ALA A 15 -41.35 25.88 -0.07
CA ALA A 15 -40.09 25.88 0.68
C ALA A 15 -39.47 24.48 0.94
N HIS A 16 -40.22 23.39 0.76
CA HIS A 16 -39.72 22.02 1.05
C HIS A 16 -39.09 21.30 -0.16
N GLY A 17 -39.42 21.68 -1.39
CA GLY A 17 -38.90 21.04 -2.61
C GLY A 17 -37.44 21.40 -2.94
N ALA A 18 -37.00 22.62 -2.61
CA ALA A 18 -35.66 23.11 -2.93
C ALA A 18 -34.54 22.53 -2.04
N LYS A 19 -34.85 22.14 -0.79
CA LYS A 19 -33.92 21.40 0.08
C LYS A 19 -33.76 19.95 -0.42
N TRP A 20 -34.84 19.34 -0.89
CA TRP A 20 -34.83 17.96 -1.38
C TRP A 20 -34.03 17.82 -2.67
N SER A 21 -34.12 18.76 -3.60
CA SER A 21 -33.31 18.73 -4.83
C SER A 21 -31.82 18.94 -4.57
N ARG A 22 -31.44 19.83 -3.63
CA ARG A 22 -30.03 20.00 -3.21
C ARG A 22 -29.49 18.79 -2.46
N PHE A 23 -30.32 18.12 -1.65
CA PHE A 23 -29.96 16.89 -0.96
C PHE A 23 -29.81 15.70 -1.92
N VAL A 24 -30.74 15.55 -2.88
CA VAL A 24 -30.65 14.55 -3.96
C VAL A 24 -29.46 14.85 -4.88
N TRP A 25 -29.16 16.12 -5.17
CA TRP A 25 -27.96 16.50 -5.92
C TRP A 25 -26.69 16.19 -5.12
N ALA A 26 -26.64 16.50 -3.82
CA ALA A 26 -25.52 16.15 -2.95
C ALA A 26 -25.31 14.64 -2.83
N ILE A 27 -26.38 13.84 -2.76
CA ILE A 27 -26.30 12.38 -2.80
C ILE A 27 -25.81 11.88 -4.15
N LYS A 28 -26.34 12.40 -5.26
CA LYS A 28 -25.90 12.00 -6.61
C LYS A 28 -24.44 12.36 -6.88
N VAL A 29 -24.00 13.52 -6.41
CA VAL A 29 -22.59 13.96 -6.48
C VAL A 29 -21.73 13.09 -5.57
N ALA A 30 -22.11 12.86 -4.31
CA ALA A 30 -21.38 11.95 -3.44
C ALA A 30 -21.31 10.52 -4.01
N LEU A 31 -22.39 10.06 -4.64
CA LEU A 31 -22.49 8.73 -5.26
C LEU A 31 -21.69 8.66 -6.57
N SER A 32 -21.64 9.73 -7.37
CA SER A 32 -20.80 9.78 -8.57
C SER A 32 -19.32 9.84 -8.22
N TRP A 33 -18.94 10.63 -7.21
CA TRP A 33 -17.58 10.66 -6.68
C TRP A 33 -17.17 9.30 -6.06
N LEU A 34 -18.07 8.64 -5.33
CA LEU A 34 -17.83 7.28 -4.83
C LEU A 34 -17.72 6.25 -5.95
N GLY A 35 -18.54 6.36 -6.99
CA GLY A 35 -18.51 5.47 -8.15
C GLY A 35 -17.22 5.63 -8.95
N GLU A 36 -16.79 6.87 -9.21
CA GLU A 36 -15.54 7.19 -9.90
C GLU A 36 -14.33 6.75 -9.07
N ALA A 37 -14.32 7.06 -7.76
CA ALA A 37 -13.25 6.62 -6.86
C ALA A 37 -13.18 5.09 -6.75
N ALA A 38 -14.31 4.39 -6.72
CA ALA A 38 -14.35 2.92 -6.70
C ALA A 38 -13.85 2.32 -8.02
N ALA A 39 -14.19 2.93 -9.16
CA ALA A 39 -13.70 2.49 -10.47
C ALA A 39 -12.18 2.68 -10.59
N GLU A 40 -11.66 3.84 -10.18
CA GLU A 40 -10.23 4.13 -10.18
C GLU A 40 -9.45 3.25 -9.18
N ALA A 41 -10.01 3.02 -7.99
CA ALA A 41 -9.47 2.08 -7.02
C ALA A 41 -9.45 0.66 -7.59
N GLY A 42 -10.51 0.22 -8.27
CA GLY A 42 -10.57 -1.10 -8.90
C GLY A 42 -9.49 -1.30 -9.96
N ILE A 43 -9.28 -0.30 -10.82
CA ILE A 43 -8.23 -0.32 -11.86
C ILE A 43 -6.83 -0.37 -11.22
N SER A 44 -6.57 0.47 -10.21
CA SER A 44 -5.27 0.52 -9.54
C SER A 44 -4.94 -0.76 -8.76
N ILE A 45 -5.95 -1.40 -8.13
CA ILE A 45 -5.80 -2.72 -7.51
C ILE A 45 -5.40 -3.77 -8.57
N LEU A 46 -6.04 -3.75 -9.74
CA LEU A 46 -5.76 -4.70 -10.81
C LEU A 46 -4.34 -4.48 -11.39
N GLN A 47 -3.95 -3.23 -11.59
CA GLN A 47 -2.58 -2.86 -11.97
C GLN A 47 -1.55 -3.26 -10.91
N PHE A 48 -1.88 -3.15 -9.63
CA PHE A 48 -1.01 -3.54 -8.53
C PHE A 48 -0.72 -5.04 -8.55
N PHE A 49 -1.74 -5.89 -8.70
CA PHE A 49 -1.55 -7.34 -8.86
C PHE A 49 -0.79 -7.68 -10.14
N LEU A 50 -1.08 -6.99 -11.24
CA LEU A 50 -0.36 -7.17 -12.50
C LEU A 50 1.13 -6.81 -12.36
N ALA A 51 1.45 -5.71 -11.67
CA ALA A 51 2.83 -5.29 -11.41
C ALA A 51 3.57 -6.30 -10.55
N ILE A 52 2.93 -6.83 -9.50
CA ILE A 52 3.48 -7.93 -8.69
C ILE A 52 3.72 -9.17 -9.55
N ALA A 53 2.77 -9.55 -10.38
CA ALA A 53 2.88 -10.73 -11.24
C ALA A 53 4.03 -10.57 -12.25
N ILE A 54 4.12 -9.42 -12.92
CA ILE A 54 5.21 -9.11 -13.85
C ILE A 54 6.56 -9.12 -13.11
N ALA A 55 6.66 -8.44 -11.96
CA ALA A 55 7.89 -8.42 -11.15
C ALA A 55 8.29 -9.83 -10.69
N GLY A 56 7.32 -10.64 -10.26
CA GLY A 56 7.54 -12.04 -9.86
C GLY A 56 8.04 -12.90 -11.01
N VAL A 57 7.44 -12.78 -12.20
CA VAL A 57 7.84 -13.53 -13.40
C VAL A 57 9.24 -13.10 -13.88
N LEU A 58 9.53 -11.80 -13.88
CA LEU A 58 10.85 -11.26 -14.24
C LEU A 58 11.93 -11.75 -13.26
N LEU A 59 11.63 -11.78 -11.96
CA LEU A 59 12.54 -12.35 -10.96
C LEU A 59 12.68 -13.86 -11.06
N ALA A 60 11.67 -14.58 -11.56
CA ALA A 60 11.79 -16.02 -11.78
C ALA A 60 12.70 -16.36 -12.99
N HIS A 61 12.74 -15.50 -14.01
CA HIS A 61 13.51 -15.70 -15.26
C HIS A 61 14.86 -14.97 -15.26
N GLU A 62 15.37 -14.60 -14.08
CA GLU A 62 16.56 -13.76 -13.90
C GLU A 62 17.84 -14.30 -14.55
N ASN A 63 17.99 -15.62 -14.68
CA ASN A 63 19.15 -16.22 -15.38
C ASN A 63 19.14 -15.94 -16.89
N GLU A 64 17.97 -15.84 -17.51
CA GLU A 64 17.84 -15.58 -18.94
C GLU A 64 17.92 -14.09 -19.27
N THR A 65 17.71 -13.18 -18.33
CA THR A 65 17.82 -11.74 -18.58
C THR A 65 19.22 -11.21 -18.30
N ARG A 66 19.99 -11.89 -17.44
CA ARG A 66 21.33 -11.46 -16.99
C ARG A 66 22.31 -11.24 -18.13
N TRP A 67 22.35 -12.13 -19.13
CA TRP A 67 23.29 -12.01 -20.25
C TRP A 67 23.00 -10.80 -21.13
N ALA A 68 21.71 -10.49 -21.37
CA ALA A 68 21.31 -9.33 -22.16
C ALA A 68 21.63 -8.01 -21.43
N THR A 69 21.37 -7.94 -20.13
CA THR A 69 21.69 -6.76 -19.31
C THR A 69 23.20 -6.53 -19.21
N VAL A 70 23.98 -7.58 -18.94
CA VAL A 70 25.45 -7.48 -18.85
C VAL A 70 26.03 -7.07 -20.20
N PHE A 71 25.51 -7.57 -21.32
CA PHE A 71 26.00 -7.20 -22.65
C PHE A 71 25.77 -5.70 -22.97
N ILE A 72 24.59 -5.17 -22.65
CA ILE A 72 24.26 -3.76 -22.86
C ILE A 72 25.10 -2.86 -21.95
N VAL A 73 25.22 -3.20 -20.67
CA VAL A 73 25.94 -2.37 -19.71
C VAL A 73 27.45 -2.43 -19.92
N HIS A 74 28.00 -3.59 -20.26
CA HIS A 74 29.40 -3.72 -20.66
C HIS A 74 29.73 -2.82 -21.86
N ARG A 75 28.80 -2.68 -22.81
CA ARG A 75 28.98 -1.79 -23.97
C ARG A 75 28.92 -0.29 -23.61
N LEU A 76 28.21 0.07 -22.53
CA LEU A 76 28.03 1.46 -22.09
C LEU A 76 29.07 1.93 -21.06
N ALA A 77 29.55 1.04 -20.18
CA ALA A 77 30.33 1.41 -18.99
C ALA A 77 31.64 0.62 -18.80
N GLY A 78 31.99 -0.30 -19.71
CA GLY A 78 33.21 -1.12 -19.61
C GLY A 78 33.19 -2.09 -18.41
N ASP A 79 34.36 -2.47 -17.92
CA ASP A 79 34.51 -3.53 -16.89
C ASP A 79 33.84 -3.18 -15.54
N ARG A 80 33.85 -1.89 -15.14
CA ARG A 80 33.14 -1.44 -13.93
C ARG A 80 31.62 -1.55 -14.05
N GLY A 81 31.09 -1.58 -15.28
CA GLY A 81 29.66 -1.74 -15.54
C GLY A 81 29.12 -3.10 -15.05
N ILE A 82 29.96 -4.13 -15.00
CA ILE A 82 29.56 -5.47 -14.55
C ILE A 82 29.25 -5.45 -13.05
N GLU A 83 30.12 -4.85 -12.23
CA GLU A 83 29.92 -4.73 -10.77
C GLU A 83 28.66 -3.92 -10.43
N PHE A 84 28.44 -2.78 -11.10
CA PHE A 84 27.22 -1.99 -10.90
C PHE A 84 25.95 -2.75 -11.31
N THR A 85 26.02 -3.57 -12.37
CA THR A 85 24.88 -4.38 -12.81
C THR A 85 24.54 -5.45 -11.78
N GLU A 86 25.55 -6.12 -11.21
CA GLU A 86 25.35 -7.14 -10.18
C GLU A 86 24.79 -6.54 -8.89
N LEU A 87 25.31 -5.39 -8.46
CA LEU A 87 24.80 -4.64 -7.31
C LEU A 87 23.34 -4.21 -7.53
N ALA A 88 23.00 -3.70 -8.71
CA ALA A 88 21.64 -3.30 -9.05
C ALA A 88 20.67 -4.50 -9.05
N MET A 89 21.04 -5.60 -9.69
CA MET A 89 20.22 -6.83 -9.73
C MET A 89 20.01 -7.40 -8.32
N ALA A 90 21.08 -7.51 -7.51
CA ALA A 90 20.99 -7.99 -6.14
C ALA A 90 20.07 -7.10 -5.29
N THR A 91 20.14 -5.78 -5.48
CA THR A 91 19.32 -4.82 -4.75
C THR A 91 17.86 -4.91 -5.16
N VAL A 92 17.54 -4.92 -6.47
CA VAL A 92 16.16 -5.05 -6.95
C VAL A 92 15.54 -6.35 -6.44
N ARG A 93 16.27 -7.47 -6.49
CA ARG A 93 15.81 -8.77 -5.99
C ARG A 93 15.56 -8.74 -4.48
N SER A 94 16.50 -8.20 -3.71
CA SER A 94 16.38 -8.09 -2.25
C SER A 94 15.17 -7.23 -1.86
N VAL A 95 15.01 -6.06 -2.49
CA VAL A 95 13.90 -5.14 -2.21
C VAL A 95 12.56 -5.75 -2.61
N THR A 96 12.48 -6.38 -3.79
CA THR A 96 11.21 -6.95 -4.27
C THR A 96 10.78 -8.15 -3.44
N ARG A 97 11.70 -9.09 -3.16
CA ARG A 97 11.41 -10.23 -2.28
C ARG A 97 11.06 -9.78 -0.86
N GLY A 98 11.74 -8.73 -0.38
CA GLY A 98 11.46 -8.15 0.93
C GLY A 98 10.06 -7.55 1.02
N ILE A 99 9.68 -6.69 0.07
CA ILE A 99 8.35 -6.06 0.09
C ILE A 99 7.24 -7.10 -0.11
N LEU A 100 7.40 -8.06 -1.04
CA LEU A 100 6.41 -9.12 -1.24
C LEU A 100 6.23 -9.98 0.01
N GLY A 101 7.31 -10.35 0.71
CA GLY A 101 7.24 -11.13 1.94
C GLY A 101 6.59 -10.37 3.10
N VAL A 102 7.03 -9.13 3.34
CA VAL A 102 6.50 -8.23 4.40
C VAL A 102 5.04 -7.84 4.12
N ALA A 103 4.63 -7.79 2.85
CA ALA A 103 3.24 -7.55 2.49
C ALA A 103 2.35 -8.78 2.75
N LEU A 104 2.69 -9.91 2.11
CA LEU A 104 1.79 -11.06 1.99
C LEU A 104 1.61 -11.81 3.30
N ILE A 105 2.70 -12.06 4.03
CA ILE A 105 2.64 -12.92 5.23
C ILE A 105 1.76 -12.27 6.31
N PRO A 106 2.00 -11.03 6.75
CA PRO A 106 1.18 -10.39 7.78
C PRO A 106 -0.25 -10.11 7.30
N SER A 107 -0.46 -9.73 6.03
CA SER A 107 -1.81 -9.45 5.52
C SER A 107 -2.68 -10.71 5.49
N LEU A 108 -2.12 -11.84 5.06
CA LEU A 108 -2.85 -13.11 5.03
C LEU A 108 -3.15 -13.60 6.45
N LEU A 109 -2.17 -13.54 7.37
CA LEU A 109 -2.38 -13.94 8.75
C LEU A 109 -3.42 -13.06 9.46
N ALA A 110 -3.38 -11.74 9.25
CA ALA A 110 -4.40 -10.84 9.79
C ALA A 110 -5.78 -11.11 9.18
N GLY A 111 -5.85 -11.32 7.86
CA GLY A 111 -7.09 -11.64 7.17
C GLY A 111 -7.73 -12.93 7.65
N LEU A 112 -6.94 -13.98 7.90
CA LEU A 112 -7.41 -15.22 8.53
C LEU A 112 -7.97 -14.97 9.93
N GLY A 113 -7.31 -14.12 10.72
CA GLY A 113 -7.81 -13.72 12.04
C GLY A 113 -9.15 -12.99 11.98
N TRP A 114 -9.31 -12.03 11.06
CA TRP A 114 -10.56 -11.27 10.88
C TRP A 114 -11.69 -12.13 10.32
N LEU A 115 -11.36 -13.09 9.44
CA LEU A 115 -12.31 -14.05 8.90
C LEU A 115 -12.80 -15.03 9.98
N ALA A 116 -11.89 -15.53 10.83
CA ALA A 116 -12.24 -16.38 11.96
C ALA A 116 -13.07 -15.64 13.02
N ALA A 117 -12.83 -14.33 13.21
CA ALA A 117 -13.60 -13.48 14.12
C ALA A 117 -14.97 -13.06 13.55
N GLY A 118 -15.31 -13.43 12.31
CA GLY A 118 -16.60 -13.11 11.70
C GLY A 118 -16.78 -11.62 11.36
N VAL A 119 -15.69 -10.88 11.15
CA VAL A 119 -15.76 -9.45 10.82
C VAL A 119 -16.41 -9.26 9.45
N LEU A 120 -17.41 -8.37 9.37
CA LEU A 120 -18.05 -8.01 8.11
C LEU A 120 -17.01 -7.46 7.12
N ALA A 121 -17.05 -7.97 5.88
CA ALA A 121 -16.10 -7.59 4.84
C ALA A 121 -14.61 -7.85 5.20
N ALA A 122 -14.31 -8.90 5.98
CA ALA A 122 -12.93 -9.30 6.32
C ALA A 122 -11.99 -9.37 5.10
N GLY A 123 -12.49 -9.84 3.94
CA GLY A 123 -11.71 -9.85 2.70
C GLY A 123 -11.31 -8.45 2.21
N LEU A 124 -12.18 -7.45 2.34
CA LEU A 124 -11.87 -6.07 1.95
C LEU A 124 -10.83 -5.45 2.90
N TRP A 125 -10.95 -5.70 4.20
CA TRP A 125 -9.96 -5.30 5.19
C TRP A 125 -8.60 -5.96 4.94
N THR A 126 -8.61 -7.25 4.57
CA THR A 126 -7.40 -8.00 4.19
C THR A 126 -6.72 -7.39 2.97
N LEU A 127 -7.50 -7.01 1.96
CA LEU A 127 -6.99 -6.32 0.78
C LEU A 127 -6.37 -4.97 1.15
N LEU A 128 -7.04 -4.18 1.99
CA LEU A 128 -6.49 -2.91 2.49
C LEU A 128 -5.20 -3.13 3.28
N ALA A 129 -5.16 -4.15 4.14
CA ALA A 129 -3.96 -4.49 4.90
C ALA A 129 -2.80 -4.90 3.99
N LEU A 130 -3.08 -5.63 2.91
CA LEU A 130 -2.10 -5.98 1.89
C LEU A 130 -1.56 -4.71 1.21
N LEU A 131 -2.42 -3.79 0.77
CA LEU A 131 -2.02 -2.52 0.15
C LEU A 131 -1.26 -1.59 1.10
N LEU A 132 -1.63 -1.54 2.38
CA LEU A 132 -0.91 -0.71 3.36
C LEU A 132 0.42 -1.33 3.79
N SER A 133 0.49 -2.67 3.85
CA SER A 133 1.74 -3.36 4.18
C SER A 133 2.78 -3.24 3.07
N THR A 134 2.36 -3.18 1.79
CA THR A 134 3.27 -2.96 0.65
C THR A 134 3.87 -1.55 0.67
N ALA A 135 3.16 -0.57 1.25
CA ALA A 135 3.63 0.77 1.53
C ALA A 135 4.49 0.88 2.82
N GLN A 136 4.89 -0.25 3.43
CA GLN A 136 5.63 -0.33 4.70
C GLN A 136 4.96 0.31 5.93
N LEU A 137 3.71 0.77 5.82
CA LEU A 137 2.90 1.26 6.94
C LEU A 137 2.51 0.13 7.90
N GLY A 138 2.48 -1.10 7.39
CA GLY A 138 2.22 -2.32 8.16
C GLY A 138 0.75 -2.58 8.44
N VAL A 139 0.47 -3.80 8.89
CA VAL A 139 -0.90 -4.32 9.12
C VAL A 139 -1.54 -3.75 10.39
N PHE A 140 -0.72 -3.28 11.34
CA PHE A 140 -1.16 -2.78 12.63
C PHE A 140 -2.13 -1.57 12.50
N LEU A 141 -1.94 -0.73 11.49
CA LEU A 141 -2.79 0.44 11.28
C LEU A 141 -4.22 0.05 10.90
N VAL A 142 -4.39 -1.09 10.21
CA VAL A 142 -5.70 -1.62 9.81
C VAL A 142 -6.36 -2.42 10.94
N SER A 143 -5.58 -3.08 11.80
CA SER A 143 -6.15 -3.87 12.91
C SER A 143 -6.80 -3.00 14.00
N VAL A 144 -6.32 -1.78 14.23
CA VAL A 144 -6.88 -0.85 15.24
C VAL A 144 -8.39 -0.59 15.05
N PRO A 145 -8.87 -0.10 13.89
CA PRO A 145 -10.30 0.14 13.70
C PRO A 145 -11.15 -1.14 13.79
N ILE A 146 -10.59 -2.29 13.40
CA ILE A 146 -11.27 -3.58 13.47
C ILE A 146 -11.43 -4.04 14.93
N LEU A 147 -10.38 -3.89 15.74
CA LEU A 147 -10.45 -4.21 17.17
C LEU A 147 -11.47 -3.33 17.89
N ILE A 148 -11.56 -2.04 17.52
CA ILE A 148 -12.60 -1.13 18.03
C ILE A 148 -14.00 -1.62 17.62
N TYR A 149 -14.20 -2.01 16.36
CA TYR A 149 -15.48 -2.55 15.90
C TYR A 149 -15.88 -3.83 16.65
N VAL A 150 -14.95 -4.76 16.81
CA VAL A 150 -15.15 -6.02 17.53
C VAL A 150 -15.44 -5.77 19.01
N PHE A 151 -14.83 -4.76 19.62
CA PHE A 151 -15.12 -4.36 21.01
C PHE A 151 -16.60 -3.97 21.22
N PHE A 152 -17.23 -3.31 20.24
CA PHE A 152 -18.63 -2.89 20.36
C PHE A 152 -19.65 -3.96 19.93
N ASN A 153 -19.27 -4.91 19.07
CA ASN A 153 -20.22 -5.80 18.39
C ASN A 153 -20.05 -7.28 18.71
N ALA A 154 -18.90 -7.71 19.24
CA ALA A 154 -18.58 -9.12 19.45
C ALA A 154 -18.45 -9.47 20.93
N ASP A 155 -18.41 -10.79 21.19
CA ASP A 155 -18.26 -11.33 22.53
C ASP A 155 -16.84 -11.10 23.09
N THR A 156 -16.73 -11.03 24.43
CA THR A 156 -15.45 -10.68 25.09
C THR A 156 -14.36 -11.70 24.78
N ALA A 157 -14.72 -12.98 24.62
CA ALA A 157 -13.80 -14.04 24.24
C ALA A 157 -13.19 -13.82 22.83
N THR A 158 -14.02 -13.43 21.85
CA THR A 158 -13.59 -13.15 20.48
C THR A 158 -12.66 -11.95 20.43
N LEU A 159 -12.97 -10.90 21.19
CA LEU A 159 -12.12 -9.72 21.30
C LEU A 159 -10.73 -10.07 21.83
N VAL A 160 -10.64 -10.82 22.95
CA VAL A 160 -9.35 -11.17 23.57
C VAL A 160 -8.52 -12.05 22.64
N LEU A 161 -9.15 -13.07 22.01
CA LEU A 161 -8.48 -13.91 21.02
C LEU A 161 -7.95 -13.10 19.84
N LEU A 162 -8.74 -12.18 19.30
CA LEU A 162 -8.34 -11.35 18.16
C LEU A 162 -7.25 -10.34 18.53
N LEU A 163 -7.26 -9.84 19.77
CA LEU A 163 -6.21 -8.97 20.30
C LEU A 163 -4.87 -9.70 20.39
N VAL A 164 -4.86 -10.89 20.98
CA VAL A 164 -3.65 -11.74 21.07
C VAL A 164 -3.16 -12.12 19.68
N TRP A 165 -4.08 -12.50 18.77
CA TRP A 165 -3.75 -12.78 17.38
C TRP A 165 -3.14 -11.57 16.67
N SER A 166 -3.74 -10.39 16.81
CA SER A 166 -3.23 -9.15 16.20
C SER A 166 -1.87 -8.75 16.74
N LEU A 167 -1.61 -8.96 18.03
CA LEU A 167 -0.29 -8.77 18.62
C LEU A 167 0.74 -9.75 18.04
N ALA A 168 0.38 -11.03 17.88
CA ALA A 168 1.24 -12.02 17.25
C ALA A 168 1.57 -11.64 15.79
N VAL A 169 0.57 -11.24 15.00
CA VAL A 169 0.77 -10.79 13.62
C VAL A 169 1.60 -9.50 13.54
N GLY A 170 1.36 -8.53 14.41
CA GLY A 170 2.17 -7.31 14.49
C GLY A 170 3.62 -7.59 14.88
N THR A 171 3.85 -8.56 15.76
CA THR A 171 5.20 -9.02 16.11
C THR A 171 5.89 -9.67 14.92
N ILE A 172 5.17 -10.49 14.15
CA ILE A 172 5.67 -11.08 12.90
C ILE A 172 6.06 -9.98 11.92
N ASP A 173 5.23 -8.95 11.71
CA ASP A 173 5.54 -7.82 10.80
C ASP A 173 6.82 -7.07 11.23
N ASN A 174 6.99 -6.86 12.53
CA ASN A 174 8.18 -6.20 13.08
C ASN A 174 9.46 -7.04 13.01
N ILE A 175 9.35 -8.37 12.99
CA ILE A 175 10.48 -9.30 12.84
C ILE A 175 10.80 -9.56 11.37
N LEU A 176 9.78 -9.66 10.51
CA LEU A 176 9.95 -9.88 9.08
C LEU A 176 10.67 -8.72 8.41
N LYS A 177 10.43 -7.48 8.85
CA LYS A 177 11.10 -6.30 8.30
C LYS A 177 12.63 -6.41 8.42
N PRO A 178 13.24 -6.62 9.60
CA PRO A 178 14.68 -6.88 9.72
C PRO A 178 15.16 -8.17 9.06
N ILE A 179 14.41 -9.28 9.07
CA ILE A 179 14.91 -10.52 8.45
C ILE A 179 14.96 -10.40 6.92
N LEU A 180 13.96 -9.73 6.33
CA LEU A 180 13.82 -9.58 4.89
C LEU A 180 14.57 -8.37 4.33
N LEU A 181 14.76 -7.31 5.12
CA LEU A 181 15.44 -6.07 4.72
C LEU A 181 16.81 -5.88 5.39
N GLY A 182 17.08 -6.62 6.47
CA GLY A 182 18.20 -6.42 7.39
C GLY A 182 19.13 -7.62 7.45
N ARG A 183 19.92 -7.76 6.38
CA ARG A 183 21.35 -8.03 6.54
C ARG A 183 22.12 -7.01 5.71
N GLY A 184 22.24 -5.79 6.25
CA GLY A 184 23.18 -4.77 5.74
C GLY A 184 22.59 -3.55 5.04
N MET A 185 21.54 -2.91 5.57
CA MET A 185 21.07 -1.63 5.03
C MET A 185 20.80 -0.61 6.15
N ASP A 186 21.77 0.28 6.37
CA ASP A 186 21.59 1.55 7.07
C ASP A 186 20.88 2.56 6.15
N VAL A 187 19.71 2.19 5.61
CA VAL A 187 18.87 3.17 4.89
C VAL A 187 18.04 3.89 5.94
N PRO A 188 18.20 5.22 6.11
CA PRO A 188 17.43 5.96 7.09
C PRO A 188 15.94 5.83 6.79
N MET A 189 15.13 5.58 7.82
CA MET A 189 13.67 5.45 7.69
C MET A 189 13.04 6.68 6.99
N ALA A 190 13.66 7.85 7.18
CA ALA A 190 13.29 9.09 6.50
C ALA A 190 13.29 8.96 4.97
N VAL A 191 14.25 8.26 4.36
CA VAL A 191 14.32 8.06 2.91
C VAL A 191 13.11 7.27 2.42
N ILE A 192 12.74 6.20 3.13
CA ILE A 192 11.56 5.39 2.80
C ILE A 192 10.28 6.24 2.92
N PHE A 193 10.11 6.99 4.01
CA PHE A 193 8.94 7.85 4.22
C PHE A 193 8.81 8.95 3.16
N VAL A 194 9.92 9.60 2.79
CA VAL A 194 9.92 10.61 1.73
C VAL A 194 9.54 9.95 0.40
N GLY A 195 10.05 8.76 0.13
CA GLY A 195 9.73 7.99 -1.07
C GLY A 195 8.26 7.59 -1.15
N THR A 196 7.67 7.08 -0.05
CA THR A 196 6.25 6.70 -0.02
C THR A 196 5.33 7.91 -0.18
N ILE A 197 5.57 9.00 0.56
CA ILE A 197 4.74 10.22 0.49
C ILE A 197 4.89 10.88 -0.89
N GLY A 198 6.11 11.04 -1.39
CA GLY A 198 6.36 11.62 -2.71
C GLY A 198 5.77 10.78 -3.84
N GLY A 199 5.87 9.46 -3.72
CA GLY A 199 5.23 8.51 -4.63
C GLY A 199 3.71 8.63 -4.60
N PHE A 200 3.10 8.64 -3.42
CA PHE A 200 1.65 8.81 -3.26
C PHE A 200 1.11 10.07 -3.92
N LEU A 201 1.81 11.20 -3.77
CA LEU A 201 1.40 12.47 -4.36
C LEU A 201 1.49 12.46 -5.90
N SER A 202 2.38 11.65 -6.49
CA SER A 202 2.57 11.60 -7.95
C SER A 202 1.64 10.61 -8.66
N SER A 203 1.44 9.43 -8.06
CA SER A 203 0.79 8.29 -8.73
C SER A 203 -0.13 7.49 -7.80
N GLY A 204 -0.53 8.07 -6.67
CA GLY A 204 -1.51 7.47 -5.75
C GLY A 204 -1.00 6.20 -5.08
N ILE A 205 -1.86 5.17 -5.00
CA ILE A 205 -1.55 3.93 -4.28
C ILE A 205 -0.34 3.19 -4.90
N VAL A 206 -0.23 3.18 -6.24
CA VAL A 206 0.92 2.56 -6.93
C VAL A 206 2.21 3.31 -6.59
N GLY A 207 2.13 4.63 -6.47
CA GLY A 207 3.24 5.49 -6.09
C GLY A 207 3.80 5.20 -4.70
N LEU A 208 2.98 4.77 -3.73
CA LEU A 208 3.49 4.37 -2.40
C LEU A 208 4.56 3.26 -2.50
N PHE A 209 4.36 2.32 -3.42
CA PHE A 209 5.29 1.23 -3.68
C PHE A 209 6.47 1.68 -4.55
N VAL A 210 6.19 2.29 -5.71
CA VAL A 210 7.25 2.67 -6.65
C VAL A 210 8.17 3.74 -6.07
N GLY A 211 7.61 4.74 -5.38
CA GLY A 211 8.36 5.86 -4.81
C GLY A 211 9.35 5.43 -3.73
N SER A 212 8.94 4.54 -2.82
CA SER A 212 9.84 4.01 -1.79
C SER A 212 10.96 3.16 -2.38
N VAL A 213 10.65 2.27 -3.32
CA VAL A 213 11.63 1.42 -4.01
C VAL A 213 12.66 2.24 -4.76
N VAL A 214 12.21 3.22 -5.57
CA VAL A 214 13.09 4.06 -6.40
C VAL A 214 14.00 4.92 -5.51
N LEU A 215 13.49 5.52 -4.42
CA LEU A 215 14.31 6.35 -3.54
C LEU A 215 15.35 5.53 -2.78
N VAL A 216 14.98 4.33 -2.32
CA VAL A 216 15.91 3.39 -1.67
C VAL A 216 17.01 2.96 -2.64
N LEU A 217 16.66 2.58 -3.87
CA LEU A 217 17.62 2.22 -4.91
C LEU A 217 18.57 3.38 -5.22
N GLY A 218 18.02 4.59 -5.43
CA GLY A 218 18.79 5.79 -5.69
C GLY A 218 19.76 6.11 -4.54
N TYR A 219 19.30 6.02 -3.30
CA TYR A 219 20.15 6.20 -2.13
C TYR A 219 21.30 5.19 -2.09
N LYS A 220 21.02 3.90 -2.32
CA LYS A 220 22.08 2.87 -2.32
C LYS A 220 23.10 3.06 -3.43
N LEU A 221 22.64 3.40 -4.64
CA LEU A 221 23.54 3.68 -5.76
C LEU A 221 24.39 4.92 -5.51
N LEU A 222 23.80 5.96 -4.93
CA LEU A 222 24.50 7.18 -4.55
C LEU A 222 25.55 6.90 -3.47
N VAL A 223 25.23 6.12 -2.45
CA VAL A 223 26.18 5.70 -1.41
C VAL A 223 27.30 4.86 -2.00
N ALA A 224 26.98 3.89 -2.85
CA ALA A 224 27.98 3.06 -3.55
C ALA A 224 28.89 3.89 -4.48
N TRP A 225 28.39 5.00 -5.01
CA TRP A 225 29.18 5.94 -5.81
C TRP A 225 30.05 6.86 -4.96
N LEU A 226 29.63 7.19 -3.74
CA LEU A 226 30.32 8.11 -2.82
C LEU A 226 31.41 7.46 -1.97
N GLY A 227 31.45 6.13 -1.80
CA GLY A 227 32.45 5.46 -0.96
C GLY A 227 32.74 4.01 -1.37
N ASP A 228 34.04 3.71 -1.58
CA ASP A 228 34.65 2.43 -1.97
C ASP A 228 34.53 1.29 -0.93
N GLU A 229 33.34 0.88 -0.51
CA GLU A 229 33.16 -0.53 -0.09
C GLU A 229 31.79 -1.07 -0.54
N PRO A 230 31.76 -2.08 -1.43
CA PRO A 230 30.56 -2.88 -1.60
C PRO A 230 30.32 -3.56 -0.26
N THR A 231 29.33 -3.08 0.50
CA THR A 231 28.85 -3.74 1.70
C THR A 231 28.59 -5.18 1.33
N THR A 232 29.54 -6.04 1.70
CA THR A 232 29.52 -7.46 1.39
C THR A 232 28.24 -7.97 2.02
N ILE A 233 27.25 -8.30 1.20
CA ILE A 233 26.10 -9.06 1.61
C ILE A 233 26.68 -10.42 2.01
N LYS A 234 27.09 -10.55 3.28
CA LYS A 234 27.46 -11.82 3.88
C LYS A 234 26.16 -12.63 3.96
N LEU A 235 25.94 -13.41 2.91
CA LEU A 235 25.05 -14.56 2.90
C LEU A 235 25.56 -15.56 3.95
N LEU A 236 25.02 -15.46 5.16
CA LEU A 236 24.97 -16.53 6.16
C LEU A 236 23.57 -16.61 6.74
#